data_AF-T1AK63-F1
#
_entry.id   AF-T1AK63-F1
#
_cell.length_a   1.000
_cell.length_b   1.000
_cell.length_c   1.000
_cell.angle_alpha   90.00
_cell.angle_beta   90.00
_cell.angle_gamma   90.00
#
_symmetry.space_group_name_H-M   'P 1'
#
loop_
_entity.id
_entity.type
_entity.pdbx_description
1 polymer ?
#
loop_
_entity_poly.entity_id
_entity_poly.type
_entity_poly.pdbx_seq_one_letter_code
_entity_poly.pdbx_strand_id
1 'polypeptide(L)'
;NPASGAGEDERILKHIRVQELINMYRVRGHLHANLDPLHADPPPLHPELDMATYGLTMWDLPRRFVVGGLAGRREATLDEILTILRDAYCRTVGIEYGHILDPEQKRWIQERVEGVSTATTPDEQRRILSALTEAEVFERFLHSRYVGQKRFGLEGAESAIVALTAILDAAA
;
A
#
# COMPACT_ATOMS: atom_id res chain seq x y z
N ASN A 1 20.20 20.40 -35.13
CA ASN A 1 18.97 20.04 -35.86
C ASN A 1 17.81 20.27 -34.90
N PRO A 2 16.99 21.32 -35.06
CA PRO A 2 16.01 21.75 -34.04
C PRO A 2 14.97 20.67 -33.69
N ALA A 3 14.72 19.72 -34.60
CA ALA A 3 13.84 18.57 -34.35
C ALA A 3 14.38 17.54 -33.33
N SER A 4 15.70 17.46 -33.11
CA SER A 4 16.27 16.53 -32.11
C SER A 4 16.11 17.05 -30.68
N GLY A 5 16.11 18.39 -30.48
CA GLY A 5 15.93 19.02 -29.17
C GLY A 5 14.51 18.86 -28.64
N ALA A 6 13.49 19.03 -29.49
CA ALA A 6 12.09 18.93 -29.08
C ALA A 6 11.70 17.54 -28.51
N GLY A 7 12.24 16.46 -29.08
CA GLY A 7 12.01 15.11 -28.57
C GLY A 7 12.79 14.79 -27.28
N GLU A 8 13.93 15.44 -27.07
CA GLU A 8 14.70 15.34 -25.83
C GLU A 8 13.99 16.07 -24.68
N ASP A 9 13.49 17.28 -24.95
CA ASP A 9 12.70 18.07 -24.01
C ASP A 9 11.42 17.33 -23.58
N GLU A 10 10.69 16.69 -24.52
CA GLU A 10 9.50 15.89 -24.19
C GLU A 10 9.85 14.71 -23.27
N ARG A 11 10.97 14.03 -23.53
CA ARG A 11 11.42 12.90 -22.69
C ARG A 11 11.79 13.37 -21.28
N ILE A 12 12.46 14.51 -21.15
CA ILE A 12 12.78 15.12 -19.85
C ILE A 12 11.50 15.52 -19.11
N LEU A 13 10.55 16.15 -19.79
CA LEU A 13 9.26 16.51 -19.19
C LEU A 13 8.53 15.28 -18.67
N LYS A 14 8.39 14.21 -19.47
CA LYS A 14 7.77 12.96 -19.03
C LYS A 14 8.51 12.34 -17.85
N HIS A 15 9.82 12.47 -17.80
CA HIS A 15 10.62 12.01 -16.67
C HIS A 15 10.25 12.73 -15.37
N ILE A 16 10.13 14.06 -15.40
CA ILE A 16 9.70 14.89 -14.26
C ILE A 16 8.29 14.47 -13.82
N ARG A 17 7.37 14.30 -14.78
CA ARG A 17 5.99 13.85 -14.53
C ARG A 17 5.91 12.51 -13.83
N VAL A 18 6.76 11.55 -14.20
CA VAL A 18 6.85 10.26 -13.51
C VAL A 18 7.36 10.41 -12.08
N GLN A 19 8.32 11.29 -11.82
CA GLN A 19 8.78 11.57 -10.45
C GLN A 19 7.70 12.24 -9.59
N GLU A 20 6.95 13.19 -10.16
CA GLU A 20 5.79 13.81 -9.51
C GLU A 20 4.73 12.76 -9.15
N LEU A 21 4.41 11.85 -10.08
CA LEU A 21 3.47 10.76 -9.86
C LEU A 21 3.93 9.82 -8.74
N ILE A 22 5.21 9.40 -8.75
CA ILE A 22 5.80 8.59 -7.66
C ILE A 22 5.60 9.30 -6.31
N ASN A 23 5.90 10.60 -6.26
CA ASN A 23 5.73 11.38 -5.04
C ASN A 23 4.26 11.44 -4.59
N MET A 24 3.30 11.61 -5.51
CA MET A 24 1.88 11.65 -5.14
C MET A 24 1.36 10.31 -4.63
N TYR A 25 1.82 9.17 -5.15
CA TYR A 25 1.50 7.87 -4.55
C TYR A 25 2.02 7.74 -3.10
N ARG A 26 3.23 8.25 -2.81
CA ARG A 26 3.81 8.25 -1.46
C ARG A 26 3.05 9.15 -0.47
N VAL A 27 2.50 10.27 -0.96
CA VAL A 27 1.81 11.26 -0.13
C VAL A 27 0.33 10.95 0.02
N ARG A 28 -0.33 10.49 -1.05
CA ARG A 28 -1.79 10.36 -1.13
C ARG A 28 -2.30 8.98 -1.53
N GLY A 29 -1.41 8.00 -1.76
CA GLY A 29 -1.83 6.66 -2.16
C GLY A 29 -2.79 6.00 -1.16
N HIS A 30 -2.64 6.32 0.14
CA HIS A 30 -3.54 5.87 1.20
C HIS A 30 -5.01 6.25 0.98
N LEU A 31 -5.31 7.32 0.24
CA LEU A 31 -6.69 7.72 -0.09
C LEU A 31 -7.35 6.79 -1.10
N HIS A 32 -6.55 6.01 -1.84
CA HIS A 32 -7.02 5.02 -2.81
C HIS A 32 -6.82 3.58 -2.29
N ALA A 33 -6.46 3.40 -1.02
CA ALA A 33 -6.34 2.08 -0.41
C ALA A 33 -7.73 1.47 -0.13
N ASN A 34 -7.85 0.15 -0.33
CA ASN A 34 -9.05 -0.60 -0.01
C ASN A 34 -9.07 -0.98 1.48
N LEU A 35 -9.56 -0.06 2.32
CA LEU A 35 -9.55 -0.20 3.78
C LEU A 35 -10.90 -0.63 4.37
N ASP A 36 -11.99 -0.47 3.62
CA ASP A 36 -13.33 -0.81 4.09
C ASP A 36 -13.65 -2.29 3.82
N PRO A 37 -13.73 -3.15 4.85
CA PRO A 37 -14.07 -4.56 4.66
C PRO A 37 -15.52 -4.77 4.16
N LEU A 38 -16.40 -3.78 4.38
CA LEU A 38 -17.80 -3.84 3.94
C LEU A 38 -17.99 -3.37 2.50
N HIS A 39 -16.97 -2.75 1.90
CA HIS A 39 -16.98 -2.20 0.54
C HIS A 39 -18.22 -1.32 0.29
N ALA A 40 -18.61 -0.50 1.28
CA ALA A 40 -19.79 0.35 1.20
C ALA A 40 -19.65 1.39 0.09
N ASP A 41 -18.44 1.95 -0.07
CA ASP A 41 -18.09 2.89 -1.13
C ASP A 41 -16.83 2.41 -1.89
N PRO A 42 -16.83 2.45 -3.23
CA PRO A 42 -15.62 2.21 -3.99
C PRO A 42 -14.59 3.33 -3.72
N PRO A 43 -13.27 3.03 -3.67
CA PRO A 43 -12.26 4.06 -3.55
C PRO A 43 -12.41 5.08 -4.68
N PRO A 44 -12.49 6.39 -4.38
CA PRO A 44 -12.64 7.40 -5.41
C PRO A 44 -11.37 7.48 -6.27
N LEU A 45 -11.55 7.67 -7.58
CA LEU A 45 -10.43 7.99 -8.46
C LEU A 45 -9.88 9.36 -8.06
N HIS A 46 -8.65 9.39 -7.53
CA HIS A 46 -7.97 10.63 -7.19
C HIS A 46 -7.17 11.15 -8.40
N PRO A 47 -7.46 12.36 -8.92
CA PRO A 47 -6.77 12.90 -10.09
C PRO A 47 -5.25 12.95 -9.94
N GLU A 48 -4.75 13.20 -8.74
CA GLU A 48 -3.31 13.24 -8.45
C GLU A 48 -2.61 11.88 -8.53
N LEU A 49 -3.37 10.78 -8.51
CA LEU A 49 -2.86 9.41 -8.70
C LEU A 49 -3.09 8.88 -10.13
N ASP A 50 -3.83 9.63 -10.95
CA ASP A 50 -4.07 9.28 -12.35
C ASP A 50 -2.90 9.77 -13.22
N MET A 51 -2.30 8.84 -13.97
CA MET A 51 -1.23 9.13 -14.91
C MET A 51 -1.66 10.12 -16.02
N ALA A 52 -2.94 10.12 -16.40
CA ALA A 52 -3.47 11.01 -17.42
C ALA A 52 -3.38 12.49 -17.00
N THR A 53 -3.51 12.78 -15.70
CA THR A 53 -3.35 14.14 -15.14
C THR A 53 -1.96 14.71 -15.42
N TYR A 54 -0.95 13.85 -15.57
CA TYR A 54 0.43 14.24 -15.86
C TYR A 54 0.78 14.16 -17.35
N GLY A 55 -0.20 13.97 -18.23
CA GLY A 55 0.02 13.82 -19.67
C GLY A 55 0.73 12.52 -20.07
N LEU A 56 0.72 11.51 -19.20
CA LEU A 56 1.22 10.17 -19.49
C LEU A 56 0.09 9.33 -20.06
N THR A 57 0.39 8.57 -21.10
CA THR A 57 -0.60 7.75 -21.83
C THR A 57 -0.27 6.27 -21.74
N MET A 58 -1.20 5.42 -22.18
CA MET A 58 -0.94 3.97 -22.30
C MET A 58 0.28 3.64 -23.16
N TRP A 59 0.65 4.52 -24.11
CA TRP A 59 1.85 4.38 -24.95
C TRP A 59 3.16 4.65 -24.20
N ASP A 60 3.08 5.23 -23.01
CA ASP A 60 4.21 5.48 -22.14
C ASP A 60 4.45 4.33 -21.15
N LEU A 61 3.49 3.41 -20.95
CA LEU A 61 3.61 2.23 -20.07
C LEU A 61 4.89 1.39 -20.31
N PRO A 62 5.23 0.99 -21.56
CA PRO A 62 6.43 0.20 -21.79
C PRO A 62 7.73 1.02 -21.77
N ARG A 63 7.66 2.36 -21.66
CA ARG A 63 8.85 3.22 -21.67
C ARG A 63 9.55 3.15 -20.32
N ARG A 64 10.89 3.20 -20.35
CA ARG A 64 11.75 3.14 -19.15
C ARG A 64 12.06 4.53 -18.63
N PHE A 65 11.97 4.68 -17.31
CA PHE A 65 12.28 5.90 -16.58
C PHE A 65 13.30 5.59 -15.48
N VAL A 66 14.21 6.51 -15.20
CA VAL A 66 15.02 6.50 -13.97
C VAL A 66 14.11 6.72 -12.75
N VAL A 67 14.27 5.94 -11.68
CA VAL A 67 13.32 5.95 -10.54
C VAL A 67 13.97 6.21 -9.19
N GLY A 68 15.23 6.61 -9.19
CA GLY A 68 15.91 7.10 -7.98
C GLY A 68 15.96 6.10 -6.81
N GLY A 69 15.87 4.80 -7.06
CA GLY A 69 15.88 3.77 -6.03
C GLY A 69 14.52 3.18 -5.65
N LEU A 70 13.43 3.49 -6.37
CA LEU A 70 12.13 2.82 -6.19
C LEU A 70 12.30 1.30 -6.21
N ALA A 71 11.94 0.61 -5.13
CA ALA A 71 12.16 -0.83 -4.93
C ALA A 71 13.61 -1.28 -5.22
N GLY A 72 14.60 -0.46 -4.89
CA GLY A 72 16.02 -0.73 -5.16
C GLY A 72 16.43 -0.65 -6.64
N ARG A 73 15.55 -0.19 -7.53
CA ARG A 73 15.81 -0.13 -8.98
C ARG A 73 16.36 1.24 -9.38
N ARG A 74 17.31 1.25 -10.33
CA ARG A 74 17.80 2.48 -10.98
C ARG A 74 16.81 2.97 -12.04
N GLU A 75 16.24 2.04 -12.81
CA GLU A 75 15.29 2.30 -13.88
C GLU A 75 14.20 1.22 -13.88
N ALA A 76 12.98 1.59 -14.26
CA ALA A 76 11.84 0.70 -14.40
C ALA A 76 10.91 1.19 -15.52
N THR A 77 10.07 0.33 -16.08
CA THR A 77 9.00 0.78 -16.99
C THR A 77 7.92 1.52 -16.21
N LEU A 78 7.15 2.40 -16.86
CA LEU A 78 6.02 3.05 -16.19
C LEU A 78 5.00 2.04 -15.65
N ASP A 79 4.80 0.94 -16.35
CA ASP A 79 3.96 -0.18 -15.88
C ASP A 79 4.47 -0.81 -14.58
N GLU A 80 5.77 -1.10 -14.50
CA GLU A 80 6.40 -1.61 -13.27
C GLU A 80 6.32 -0.60 -12.13
N ILE A 81 6.55 0.70 -12.42
CA ILE A 81 6.46 1.78 -11.44
C ILE A 81 5.06 1.82 -10.84
N LEU A 82 4.02 1.87 -11.68
CA LEU A 82 2.63 1.92 -11.22
C LEU A 82 2.26 0.67 -10.42
N THR A 83 2.75 -0.50 -10.82
CA THR A 83 2.52 -1.76 -10.09
C THR A 83 3.11 -1.69 -8.68
N ILE A 84 4.39 -1.30 -8.56
CA ILE A 84 5.08 -1.16 -7.26
C ILE A 84 4.34 -0.17 -6.36
N LEU A 85 3.95 0.99 -6.89
CA LEU A 85 3.29 2.05 -6.12
C LEU A 85 1.89 1.64 -5.67
N ARG A 86 1.10 1.01 -6.55
CA ARG A 86 -0.24 0.52 -6.19
C ARG A 86 -0.16 -0.60 -5.17
N ASP A 87 0.80 -1.50 -5.31
CA ASP A 87 1.02 -2.59 -4.36
C ASP A 87 1.40 -2.06 -2.97
N ALA A 88 2.28 -1.06 -2.91
CA ALA A 88 2.78 -0.49 -1.66
C ALA A 88 1.75 0.41 -0.95
N TYR A 89 1.00 1.23 -1.70
CA TYR A 89 0.23 2.34 -1.12
C TYR A 89 -1.29 2.26 -1.29
N CYS A 90 -1.81 1.35 -2.13
CA CYS A 90 -3.23 1.34 -2.52
C CYS A 90 -3.92 -0.02 -2.39
N ARG A 91 -3.29 -1.02 -1.76
CA ARG A 91 -3.94 -2.32 -1.46
C ARG A 91 -4.78 -2.24 -0.19
N THR A 92 -4.63 -3.22 0.70
CA THR A 92 -5.37 -3.34 1.96
C THR A 92 -4.68 -2.63 3.12
N VAL A 93 -3.68 -1.79 2.83
CA VAL A 93 -2.92 -1.02 3.83
C VAL A 93 -2.75 0.40 3.29
N GLY A 94 -3.15 1.39 4.09
CA GLY A 94 -2.90 2.81 3.83
C GLY A 94 -1.70 3.28 4.64
N ILE A 95 -0.69 3.81 3.96
CA ILE A 95 0.57 4.21 4.61
C ILE A 95 0.68 5.73 4.58
N GLU A 96 0.67 6.34 5.77
CA GLU A 96 0.80 7.78 5.95
C GLU A 96 2.10 8.11 6.67
N TYR A 97 3.08 8.61 5.93
CA TYR A 97 4.40 8.96 6.48
C TYR A 97 4.99 10.24 5.89
N GLY A 98 4.33 10.84 4.89
CA GLY A 98 4.80 12.07 4.23
C GLY A 98 4.98 13.26 5.19
N HIS A 99 4.26 13.25 6.31
CA HIS A 99 4.31 14.27 7.36
C HIS A 99 5.56 14.19 8.26
N ILE A 100 6.31 13.08 8.23
CA ILE A 100 7.56 12.92 8.99
C ILE A 100 8.62 13.91 8.47
N LEU A 101 9.33 14.61 9.35
CA LEU A 101 10.35 15.58 8.92
C LEU A 101 11.69 14.93 8.58
N ASP A 102 12.02 13.84 9.27
CA ASP A 102 13.28 13.12 9.13
C ASP A 102 13.35 12.32 7.80
N PRO A 103 14.28 12.66 6.88
CA PRO A 103 14.45 11.95 5.62
C PRO A 103 14.93 10.50 5.77
N GLU A 104 15.67 10.17 6.83
CA GLU A 104 16.15 8.81 7.09
C GLU A 104 14.97 7.90 7.43
N GLN A 105 14.06 8.37 8.30
CA GLN A 105 12.84 7.65 8.64
C GLN A 105 11.93 7.45 7.41
N LYS A 106 11.78 8.48 6.57
CA LYS A 106 11.02 8.35 5.31
C LYS A 106 11.60 7.28 4.40
N ARG A 107 12.93 7.26 4.25
CA ARG A 107 13.64 6.28 3.42
C ARG A 107 13.50 4.87 3.97
N TRP A 108 13.62 4.71 5.28
CA TRP A 108 13.45 3.43 5.98
C TRP A 108 12.06 2.81 5.74
N ILE A 109 11.01 3.64 5.71
CA ILE A 109 9.65 3.19 5.38
C ILE A 109 9.57 2.78 3.91
N GLN A 110 10.06 3.62 2.99
CA GLN A 110 10.07 3.34 1.55
C GLN A 110 10.71 1.98 1.22
N GLU A 111 11.87 1.69 1.82
CA GLU A 111 12.60 0.43 1.63
C GLU A 111 11.83 -0.81 2.13
N ARG A 112 10.90 -0.65 3.07
CA ARG A 112 10.09 -1.73 3.65
C ARG A 112 8.78 -1.98 2.94
N VAL A 113 8.31 -1.03 2.15
CA VAL A 113 6.97 -1.07 1.53
C VAL A 113 7.05 -1.14 0.02
N GLU A 114 8.05 -0.52 -0.61
CA GLU A 114 8.20 -0.48 -2.05
C GLU A 114 8.93 -1.73 -2.56
N GLY A 115 8.20 -2.64 -3.21
CA GLY A 115 8.77 -3.85 -3.82
C GLY A 115 9.06 -4.99 -2.85
N VAL A 116 8.51 -4.93 -1.63
CA VAL A 116 8.60 -6.00 -0.64
C VAL A 116 7.43 -6.97 -0.81
N SER A 117 7.71 -8.27 -0.80
CA SER A 117 6.68 -9.30 -0.89
C SER A 117 5.88 -9.39 0.41
N THR A 118 4.55 -9.37 0.29
CA THR A 118 3.62 -9.63 1.41
C THR A 118 3.16 -11.10 1.46
N ALA A 119 3.88 -12.00 0.80
CA ALA A 119 3.51 -13.41 0.73
C ALA A 119 3.72 -14.11 2.08
N THR A 120 2.62 -14.64 2.63
CA THR A 120 2.60 -15.41 3.88
C THR A 120 2.83 -16.89 3.60
N THR A 121 3.63 -17.57 4.44
CA THR A 121 3.83 -19.02 4.29
C THR A 121 2.57 -19.82 4.68
N PRO A 122 2.39 -21.06 4.17
CA PRO A 122 1.24 -21.88 4.57
C PRO A 122 1.14 -22.12 6.09
N ASP A 123 2.27 -22.22 6.78
CA ASP A 123 2.29 -22.42 8.23
C ASP A 123 1.85 -21.15 8.98
N GLU A 124 2.29 -19.99 8.52
CA GLU A 124 1.87 -18.71 9.08
C GLU A 124 0.39 -18.42 8.80
N GLN A 125 -0.12 -18.77 7.61
CA GLN A 125 -1.56 -18.72 7.31
C GLN A 125 -2.37 -19.60 8.26
N ARG A 126 -1.89 -20.80 8.61
CA ARG A 126 -2.55 -21.67 9.60
C ARG A 126 -2.55 -21.06 10.99
N ARG A 127 -1.45 -20.41 11.41
CA ARG A 127 -1.38 -19.70 12.70
C ARG A 127 -2.37 -18.54 12.77
N ILE A 128 -2.41 -17.71 11.73
CA ILE A 128 -3.39 -16.61 11.60
C ILE A 128 -4.81 -17.14 11.71
N LEU A 129 -5.13 -18.22 10.98
CA LEU A 129 -6.46 -18.85 11.02
C LEU A 129 -6.81 -19.42 12.41
N SER A 130 -5.85 -20.03 13.11
CA SER A 130 -6.05 -20.53 14.47
C SER A 130 -6.42 -19.39 15.42
N ALA A 131 -5.66 -18.29 15.40
CA ALA A 131 -5.91 -17.14 16.25
C ALA A 131 -7.26 -16.48 15.97
N LEU A 132 -7.67 -16.36 14.69
CA LEU A 132 -9.01 -15.89 14.32
C LEU A 132 -10.11 -16.82 14.85
N THR A 133 -9.90 -18.13 14.72
CA THR A 133 -10.87 -19.14 15.18
C THR A 133 -11.03 -19.09 16.69
N GLU A 134 -9.93 -18.96 17.43
CA GLU A 134 -9.93 -18.85 18.89
C GLU A 134 -10.68 -17.59 19.36
N ALA A 135 -10.45 -16.44 18.71
CA ALA A 135 -11.16 -15.20 19.00
C ALA A 135 -12.67 -15.33 18.79
N GLU A 136 -13.09 -15.87 17.64
CA GLU A 136 -14.50 -16.08 17.29
C GLU A 136 -15.18 -17.09 18.24
N VAL A 137 -14.51 -18.20 18.56
CA VAL A 137 -15.05 -19.23 19.47
C VAL A 137 -15.22 -18.66 20.87
N PHE A 138 -14.26 -17.87 21.35
CA PHE A 138 -14.36 -17.22 22.64
C PHE A 138 -15.55 -16.25 22.71
N GLU A 139 -15.75 -15.44 21.67
CA GLU A 139 -16.90 -14.54 21.58
C GLU A 139 -18.23 -15.31 21.56
N ARG A 140 -18.34 -16.39 20.78
CA ARG A 140 -19.55 -17.24 20.79
C ARG A 140 -19.80 -17.90 22.15
N PHE A 141 -18.75 -18.33 22.83
CA PHE A 141 -18.85 -18.87 24.18
C PHE A 141 -19.42 -17.84 25.15
N LEU A 142 -18.88 -16.61 25.16
CA LEU A 142 -19.38 -15.54 26.02
C LEU A 142 -20.84 -15.20 25.72
N HIS A 143 -21.20 -15.12 24.44
CA HIS A 143 -22.57 -14.85 24.00
C HIS A 143 -23.57 -15.89 24.53
N SER A 144 -23.21 -17.17 24.44
CA SER A 144 -24.10 -18.27 24.85
C SER A 144 -24.19 -18.46 26.37
N ARG A 145 -23.10 -18.22 27.10
CA ARG A 145 -23.04 -18.50 28.56
C ARG A 145 -23.45 -17.33 29.43
N TYR A 146 -23.19 -16.10 29.01
CA TYR A 146 -23.42 -14.90 29.81
C TYR A 146 -24.47 -13.99 29.16
N VAL A 147 -25.67 -14.54 28.94
CA VAL A 147 -26.78 -13.84 28.30
C VAL A 147 -27.17 -12.61 29.11
N GLY A 148 -27.36 -11.47 28.43
CA GLY A 148 -27.76 -10.20 29.04
C GLY A 148 -26.63 -9.43 29.75
N GLN A 149 -25.41 -9.99 29.81
CA GLN A 149 -24.24 -9.30 30.36
C GLN A 149 -23.56 -8.44 29.30
N LYS A 150 -23.12 -7.24 29.70
CA LYS A 150 -22.36 -6.33 28.81
C LYS A 150 -20.91 -6.82 28.70
N ARG A 151 -20.49 -7.22 27.50
CA ARG A 151 -19.17 -7.84 27.23
C ARG A 151 -18.23 -7.04 26.33
N PHE A 152 -18.71 -5.99 25.66
CA PHE A 152 -17.95 -5.23 24.65
C PHE A 152 -17.29 -6.16 23.61
N GLY A 153 -18.12 -6.96 22.94
CA GLY A 153 -17.62 -8.03 22.06
C GLY A 153 -16.81 -7.52 20.87
N LEU A 154 -15.91 -8.37 20.39
CA LEU A 154 -14.97 -8.13 19.30
C LEU A 154 -15.47 -8.63 17.93
N GLU A 155 -16.77 -8.87 17.79
CA GLU A 155 -17.36 -9.37 16.55
C GLU A 155 -17.12 -8.38 15.40
N GLY A 156 -16.48 -8.86 14.33
CA GLY A 156 -16.03 -8.07 13.18
C GLY A 156 -14.66 -7.40 13.34
N ALA A 157 -14.00 -7.54 14.49
CA ALA A 157 -12.67 -6.98 14.78
C ALA A 157 -11.68 -8.05 15.32
N GLU A 158 -11.92 -9.32 15.05
CA GLU A 158 -11.14 -10.47 15.52
C GLU A 158 -9.68 -10.42 15.04
N SER A 159 -9.43 -9.74 13.91
CA SER A 159 -8.09 -9.47 13.38
C SER A 159 -7.21 -8.68 14.36
N ALA A 160 -7.79 -7.95 15.31
CA ALA A 160 -7.04 -7.29 16.39
C ALA A 160 -6.26 -8.30 17.26
N ILE A 161 -6.81 -9.50 17.49
CA ILE A 161 -6.12 -10.56 18.23
C ILE A 161 -4.91 -11.06 17.45
N VAL A 162 -5.06 -11.28 16.14
CA VAL A 162 -3.95 -11.67 15.26
C VAL A 162 -2.84 -10.62 15.28
N ALA A 163 -3.21 -9.34 15.14
CA ALA A 163 -2.25 -8.24 15.14
C ALA A 163 -1.50 -8.13 16.47
N LEU A 164 -2.19 -8.25 17.60
CA LEU A 164 -1.57 -8.21 18.92
C LEU A 164 -0.59 -9.38 19.13
N THR A 165 -0.99 -10.59 18.76
CA THR A 165 -0.12 -11.77 18.84
C THR A 165 1.13 -11.57 18.00
N ALA A 166 1.01 -11.07 16.77
CA ALA A 166 2.16 -10.80 15.92
C ALA A 166 3.12 -9.74 16.50
N ILE A 167 2.58 -8.69 17.15
CA ILE A 167 3.39 -7.68 17.84
C ILE A 167 4.15 -8.29 19.02
N LEU A 168 3.48 -9.14 19.82
CA LEU A 168 4.10 -9.80 20.97
C LEU A 168 5.20 -10.78 20.53
N ASP A 169 4.95 -11.57 19.49
CA ASP A 169 5.93 -12.51 18.93
C ASP A 169 7.16 -11.78 18.36
N ALA A 170 6.96 -10.61 17.73
CA ALA A 170 8.06 -9.82 17.19
C ALA A 170 8.90 -9.11 18.27
N ALA A 171 8.34 -8.91 19.47
CA ALA A 171 9.01 -8.26 20.60
C ALA A 171 9.76 -9.23 21.53
N ALA A 172 9.46 -10.53 21.45
CA ALA A 172 10.07 -11.59 22.25
C ALA A 172 11.49 -11.96 21.78
#